data_AF-A0A7I9YSX3-F1
#
_entry.id   AF-A0A7I9YSX3-F1
#
_cell.length_a   1.000
_cell.length_b   1.000
_cell.length_c   1.000
_cell.angle_alpha   90.00
_cell.angle_beta   90.00
_cell.angle_gamma   90.00
#
_symmetry.space_group_name_H-M   'P 1'
#
loop_
_entity.id
_entity.type
_entity.pdbx_description
1 polymer ?
#
loop_
_entity_poly.entity_id
_entity_poly.type
_entity_poly.pdbx_seq_one_letter_code
_entity_poly.pdbx_strand_id
1 'polypeptide(L)'
;MTAVQLWAGVDVGKEHHWVCVVDDHGAVVLSRKFVNDEQQIRGLVSDVDKLGGQVSWTVDLTTVYATLLLTVLADAGKSVRYLAGRQVWQASATYRGGEAKTDAKDARVIADQSRMRGADLPVLHPGDDVITELRMLTAHRTDLVADRTRTINRLRQQLVAVCPALERAAQLTQDRGWVVLLARYQRPKAIRQSGLSRLTRVLADAGV
;
A
#
# COMPACT_ATOMS: atom_id res chain seq x y z
N MET A 1 32.40 18.64 8.07
CA MET A 1 31.33 18.03 8.89
C MET A 1 30.96 16.73 8.23
N THR A 2 31.22 15.59 8.87
CA THR A 2 30.79 14.27 8.37
C THR A 2 29.27 14.28 8.26
N ALA A 3 28.75 13.92 7.09
CA ALA A 3 27.30 13.81 6.91
C ALA A 3 26.76 12.75 7.88
N VAL A 4 25.75 13.10 8.67
CA VAL A 4 25.06 12.15 9.56
C VAL A 4 24.47 11.06 8.66
N GLN A 5 24.74 9.78 8.98
CA GLN A 5 24.19 8.66 8.24
C GLN A 5 23.05 8.03 9.04
N LEU A 6 21.95 7.75 8.35
CA LEU A 6 20.74 7.18 8.94
C LEU A 6 20.32 5.94 8.16
N TRP A 7 19.66 5.00 8.83
CA TRP A 7 19.16 3.77 8.21
C TRP A 7 17.67 3.65 8.47
N ALA A 8 16.89 3.67 7.40
CA ALA A 8 15.45 3.51 7.44
C ALA A 8 15.08 2.07 7.05
N GLY A 9 14.59 1.29 8.00
CA GLY A 9 14.01 -0.03 7.76
C GLY A 9 12.49 0.06 7.66
N VAL A 10 11.90 -0.57 6.66
CA VAL A 10 10.46 -0.63 6.47
C VAL A 10 9.99 -2.08 6.43
N ASP A 11 9.07 -2.41 7.33
CA ASP A 11 8.30 -3.65 7.30
C ASP A 11 7.00 -3.41 6.51
N VAL A 12 6.83 -4.16 5.42
CA VAL A 12 5.81 -3.88 4.41
C VAL A 12 4.57 -4.75 4.61
N GLY A 13 3.49 -4.16 5.13
CA GLY A 13 2.16 -4.78 5.17
C GLY A 13 1.21 -4.35 4.05
N LYS A 14 0.08 -5.05 3.93
CA LYS A 14 -0.97 -4.80 2.92
C LYS A 14 -1.59 -3.40 3.04
N GLU A 15 -2.14 -3.10 4.21
CA GLU A 15 -2.86 -1.85 4.48
C GLU A 15 -1.97 -0.80 5.12
N HIS A 16 -0.99 -1.25 5.90
CA HIS A 16 -0.11 -0.39 6.66
C HIS A 16 1.31 -0.92 6.56
N HIS A 17 2.25 -0.01 6.61
CA HIS A 17 3.67 -0.28 6.76
C HIS A 17 4.13 0.23 8.12
N TRP A 18 5.27 -0.27 8.57
CA TRP A 18 5.97 0.29 9.71
C TRP A 18 7.37 0.72 9.30
N VAL A 19 7.74 1.96 9.62
CA VAL A 19 9.11 2.46 9.41
C VAL A 19 9.81 2.63 10.74
N CYS A 20 11.09 2.28 10.78
CA CYS A 20 12.01 2.61 11.85
C CYS A 20 13.27 3.22 11.25
N VAL A 21 13.69 4.37 11.76
CA VAL A 21 14.93 5.04 11.38
C VAL A 21 15.87 5.00 12.58
N VAL A 22 17.10 4.55 12.35
CA VAL A 22 18.16 4.50 13.36
C VAL A 22 19.36 5.33 12.94
N ASP A 23 20.09 5.85 13.93
CA ASP A 23 21.40 6.48 13.75
C ASP A 23 22.54 5.45 13.73
N ASP A 24 23.78 5.94 13.69
CA ASP A 24 25.00 5.12 13.64
C ASP A 24 25.24 4.31 14.92
N HIS A 25 24.74 4.79 16.05
CA HIS A 25 24.71 4.09 17.33
C HIS A 25 23.56 3.08 17.45
N GLY A 26 22.66 3.02 16.47
CA GLY A 26 21.48 2.15 16.51
C GLY A 26 20.35 2.67 17.41
N ALA A 27 20.41 3.94 17.81
CA ALA A 27 19.32 4.61 18.52
C ALA A 27 18.21 4.97 17.53
N VAL A 28 16.95 4.75 17.95
CA VAL A 28 15.78 5.02 17.11
C VAL A 28 15.50 6.53 17.12
N VAL A 29 15.57 7.15 15.95
CA VAL A 29 15.28 8.58 15.75
C VAL A 29 13.86 8.82 15.25
N LEU A 30 13.26 7.83 14.58
CA LEU A 30 11.86 7.86 14.14
C LEU A 30 11.31 6.43 14.09
N SER A 31 10.10 6.21 14.60
CA SER A 31 9.40 4.94 14.43
C SER A 31 7.90 5.18 14.39
N ARG A 32 7.24 4.77 13.30
CA ARG A 32 5.79 4.95 13.16
C ARG A 32 5.16 3.99 12.16
N LYS A 33 3.87 3.72 12.40
CA LYS A 33 2.96 3.11 11.44
C LYS A 33 2.46 4.16 10.44
N PHE A 34 2.28 3.77 9.18
CA PHE A 34 1.68 4.61 8.14
C PHE A 34 0.86 3.76 7.18
N VAL A 35 -0.14 4.36 6.54
CA VAL A 35 -1.02 3.67 5.59
C VAL A 35 -0.28 3.45 4.27
N ASN A 36 -0.53 2.33 3.60
CA ASN A 36 -0.07 2.05 2.24
C ASN A 36 -0.84 2.92 1.22
N ASP A 37 -0.52 4.20 1.23
CA ASP A 37 -1.11 5.26 0.43
C ASP A 37 -0.01 6.22 -0.04
N GLU A 38 -0.12 6.71 -1.28
CA GLU A 38 0.94 7.50 -1.91
C GLU A 38 1.22 8.79 -1.14
N GLN A 39 0.18 9.49 -0.66
CA GLN A 39 0.33 10.74 0.06
C GLN A 39 1.02 10.51 1.41
N GLN A 40 0.66 9.43 2.10
CA GLN A 40 1.30 9.06 3.37
C GLN A 40 2.77 8.66 3.17
N ILE A 41 3.09 7.92 2.10
CA ILE A 41 4.47 7.54 1.78
C ILE A 41 5.30 8.77 1.43
N ARG A 42 4.80 9.68 0.56
CA ARG A 42 5.51 10.93 0.22
C ARG A 42 5.74 11.82 1.44
N GLY A 43 4.73 11.93 2.31
CA GLY A 43 4.84 12.63 3.59
C GLY A 43 5.93 12.02 4.48
N LEU A 44 6.00 10.69 4.56
CA LEU A 44 7.07 10.00 5.28
C LEU A 44 8.45 10.28 4.71
N VAL A 45 8.64 10.22 3.40
CA VAL A 45 9.94 10.52 2.77
C VAL A 45 10.39 11.94 3.12
N SER A 46 9.48 12.92 3.04
CA SER A 46 9.75 14.31 3.44
C SER A 46 10.14 14.41 4.92
N ASP A 47 9.44 13.72 5.81
CA ASP A 47 9.75 13.78 7.26
C ASP A 47 11.11 13.16 7.57
N VAL A 48 11.48 12.07 6.88
CA VAL A 48 12.79 11.42 7.02
C VAL A 48 13.90 12.29 6.45
N ASP A 49 13.67 12.98 5.32
CA ASP A 49 14.64 13.92 4.75
C ASP A 49 14.92 15.12 5.66
N LYS A 50 13.93 15.57 6.44
CA LYS A 50 14.10 16.64 7.44
C LYS A 50 14.98 16.25 8.63
N LEU A 51 15.22 14.96 8.88
CA LEU A 51 16.10 14.52 9.96
C LEU A 51 17.55 14.96 9.75
N GLY A 52 17.92 15.31 8.51
CA GLY A 52 19.26 15.77 8.16
C GLY A 52 20.24 14.60 8.13
N GLY A 53 20.66 14.20 6.94
CA GLY A 53 21.63 13.11 6.78
C GLY A 53 21.42 12.32 5.49
N GLN A 54 22.38 11.46 5.19
CA GLN A 54 22.25 10.49 4.11
C GLN A 54 21.49 9.26 4.63
N VAL A 55 20.29 9.04 4.11
CA VAL A 55 19.41 7.94 4.56
C VAL A 55 19.58 6.74 3.63
N SER A 56 19.93 5.59 4.23
CA SER A 56 19.91 4.30 3.54
C SER A 56 18.58 3.60 3.79
N TRP A 57 17.74 3.49 2.76
CA TRP A 57 16.44 2.82 2.84
C TRP A 57 16.61 1.32 2.67
N THR A 58 15.89 0.53 3.47
CA THR A 58 15.85 -0.93 3.38
C THR A 58 14.43 -1.44 3.57
N VAL A 59 13.99 -2.33 2.69
CA VAL A 59 12.65 -2.93 2.77
C VAL A 59 12.75 -4.45 2.81
N ASP A 60 11.74 -5.11 3.36
CA ASP A 60 11.57 -6.54 3.19
C ASP A 60 10.82 -6.84 1.87
N LEU A 61 11.55 -7.37 0.88
CA LEU A 61 11.01 -7.59 -0.48
C LEU A 61 10.22 -8.90 -0.61
N THR A 62 9.27 -9.13 0.29
CA THR A 62 8.51 -10.40 0.30
C THR A 62 7.15 -10.32 -0.36
N THR A 63 6.66 -9.14 -0.72
CA THR A 63 5.27 -8.98 -1.16
C THR A 63 5.06 -7.92 -2.25
N VAL A 64 3.99 -8.08 -3.03
CA VAL A 64 3.44 -7.06 -3.93
C VAL A 64 3.11 -5.74 -3.22
N TYR A 65 2.99 -5.73 -1.89
CA TYR A 65 2.64 -4.56 -1.11
C TYR A 65 3.75 -3.49 -1.10
N ALA A 66 5.00 -3.87 -1.41
CA ALA A 66 6.13 -2.95 -1.47
C ALA A 66 6.12 -2.07 -2.74
N THR A 67 5.31 -2.42 -3.75
CA THR A 67 5.33 -1.80 -5.08
C THR A 67 5.16 -0.29 -5.05
N LEU A 68 4.14 0.20 -4.34
CA LEU A 68 3.87 1.63 -4.24
C LEU A 68 4.99 2.36 -3.48
N LEU A 69 5.43 1.79 -2.36
CA LEU A 69 6.54 2.32 -1.56
C LEU A 69 7.83 2.45 -2.40
N LEU A 70 8.22 1.39 -3.10
CA LEU A 70 9.41 1.37 -3.96
C LEU A 70 9.30 2.38 -5.10
N THR A 71 8.13 2.49 -5.70
CA THR A 71 7.85 3.48 -6.76
C THR A 71 8.04 4.91 -6.24
N VAL A 72 7.45 5.25 -5.09
CA VAL A 72 7.56 6.58 -4.51
C VAL A 72 8.99 6.90 -4.05
N LEU A 73 9.69 5.92 -3.47
CA LEU A 73 11.11 6.07 -3.09
C LEU A 73 11.99 6.32 -4.31
N ALA A 74 11.76 5.57 -5.39
CA ALA A 74 12.47 5.77 -6.64
C ALA A 74 12.18 7.14 -7.27
N ASP A 75 10.93 7.61 -7.24
CA ASP A 75 10.54 8.95 -7.71
C ASP A 75 11.22 10.06 -6.90
N ALA A 76 11.42 9.82 -5.60
CA ALA A 76 12.19 10.71 -4.73
C ALA A 76 13.72 10.53 -4.86
N GLY A 77 14.19 9.75 -5.83
CA GLY A 77 15.61 9.51 -6.10
C GLY A 77 16.32 8.66 -5.02
N LYS A 78 15.58 7.93 -4.20
CA LYS A 78 16.14 7.10 -3.12
C LYS A 78 16.48 5.71 -3.67
N SER A 79 17.71 5.25 -3.46
CA SER A 79 18.06 3.84 -3.65
C SER A 79 17.62 3.02 -2.43
N VAL A 80 17.17 1.80 -2.67
CA VAL A 80 16.57 0.95 -1.64
C VAL A 80 17.32 -0.37 -1.60
N ARG A 81 17.88 -0.71 -0.44
CA ARG A 81 18.40 -2.05 -0.16
C ARG A 81 17.24 -2.99 0.12
N TYR A 82 17.45 -4.28 -0.11
CA TYR A 82 16.47 -5.26 0.31
C TYR A 82 17.03 -6.32 1.22
N LEU A 83 16.18 -6.78 2.13
CA LEU A 83 16.46 -7.86 3.04
C LEU A 83 15.38 -8.93 2.88
N ALA A 84 15.78 -10.18 2.60
CA ALA A 84 14.80 -11.25 2.42
C ALA A 84 14.11 -11.56 3.75
N GLY A 85 12.79 -11.83 3.74
CA GLY A 85 12.02 -12.07 4.98
C GLY A 85 12.55 -13.23 5.83
N ARG A 86 13.21 -14.23 5.23
CA ARG A 86 13.91 -15.29 5.97
C ARG A 86 15.10 -14.76 6.79
N GLN A 87 15.84 -13.80 6.25
CA GLN A 87 16.96 -13.14 6.94
C GLN A 87 16.46 -12.21 8.04
N VAL A 88 15.31 -11.52 7.83
CA VAL A 88 14.63 -10.74 8.88
C VAL A 88 14.22 -11.66 10.02
N TRP A 89 13.53 -12.76 9.72
CA TRP A 89 13.07 -13.73 10.73
C TRP A 89 14.23 -14.32 11.55
N GLN A 90 15.33 -14.71 10.91
CA GLN A 90 16.53 -15.19 11.59
C GLN A 90 17.18 -14.11 12.49
N ALA A 91 17.23 -12.86 12.03
CA ALA A 91 17.76 -11.76 12.82
C ALA A 91 16.84 -11.40 14.00
N SER A 92 15.52 -11.38 13.80
CA SER A 92 14.52 -11.08 14.83
C SER A 92 14.56 -12.05 16.02
N ALA A 93 15.06 -13.29 15.82
CA ALA A 93 15.26 -14.28 16.87
C ALA A 93 16.41 -13.93 17.85
N THR A 94 17.39 -13.11 17.42
CA THR A 94 18.54 -12.71 18.24
C THR A 94 18.30 -11.43 19.05
N TYR A 95 17.18 -10.73 18.80
CA TYR A 95 16.82 -9.48 19.45
C TYR A 95 16.05 -9.71 20.77
N ARG A 96 16.48 -9.08 21.88
CA ARG A 96 15.82 -9.17 23.20
C ARG A 96 14.37 -8.64 23.14
N GLY A 97 13.40 -9.46 23.53
CA GLY A 97 11.99 -9.02 23.62
C GLY A 97 10.90 -10.09 23.46
N GLY A 98 11.16 -11.38 23.71
CA GLY A 98 10.13 -12.44 23.66
C GLY A 98 9.64 -12.83 22.26
N GLU A 99 8.83 -13.89 22.21
CA GLU A 99 8.34 -14.60 21.01
C GLU A 99 7.31 -13.82 20.16
N ALA A 100 6.85 -12.64 20.60
CA ALA A 100 5.85 -11.87 19.87
C ALA A 100 6.48 -11.06 18.71
N LYS A 101 6.15 -11.46 17.47
CA LYS A 101 6.44 -10.69 16.26
C LYS A 101 5.61 -9.41 16.26
N THR A 102 6.24 -8.26 16.05
CA THR A 102 5.55 -6.97 15.87
C THR A 102 6.18 -6.22 14.70
N ASP A 103 5.35 -5.56 13.88
CA ASP A 103 5.80 -4.82 12.70
C ASP A 103 6.85 -3.74 13.08
N ALA A 104 6.70 -3.13 14.26
CA ALA A 104 7.66 -2.17 14.80
C ALA A 104 9.04 -2.78 15.10
N LYS A 105 9.06 -4.02 15.63
CA LYS A 105 10.29 -4.75 15.90
C LYS A 105 10.96 -5.16 14.59
N ASP A 106 10.20 -5.65 13.62
CA ASP A 106 10.74 -6.06 12.33
C ASP A 106 11.31 -4.88 11.55
N ALA A 107 10.62 -3.73 11.52
CA ALA A 107 11.16 -2.50 10.94
C ALA A 107 12.48 -2.06 11.59
N ARG A 108 12.60 -2.16 12.92
CA ARG A 108 13.86 -1.87 13.63
C ARG A 108 14.96 -2.86 13.27
N VAL A 109 14.64 -4.15 13.21
CA VAL A 109 15.60 -5.19 12.81
C VAL A 109 16.09 -4.93 11.39
N ILE A 110 15.21 -4.59 10.46
CA ILE A 110 15.59 -4.25 9.07
C ILE A 110 16.55 -3.05 9.04
N ALA A 111 16.22 -1.98 9.78
CA ALA A 111 17.05 -0.78 9.87
C ALA A 111 18.46 -1.10 10.39
N ASP A 112 18.53 -1.87 11.49
CA ASP A 112 19.79 -2.21 12.12
C ASP A 112 20.61 -3.23 11.31
N GLN A 113 19.97 -4.18 10.63
CA GLN A 113 20.66 -5.05 9.68
C GLN A 113 21.26 -4.26 8.53
N SER A 114 20.56 -3.25 8.01
CA SER A 114 21.17 -2.37 7.00
C SER A 114 22.30 -1.52 7.58
N ARG A 115 22.29 -1.18 8.86
CA ARG A 115 23.38 -0.45 9.53
C ARG A 115 24.62 -1.34 9.64
N MET A 116 24.45 -2.58 10.07
CA MET A 116 25.56 -3.51 10.32
C MET A 116 26.17 -4.11 9.05
N ARG A 117 25.35 -4.49 8.07
CA ARG A 117 25.78 -5.23 6.87
C ARG A 117 25.25 -4.65 5.56
N GLY A 118 24.93 -3.36 5.54
CA GLY A 118 24.29 -2.72 4.38
C GLY A 118 25.09 -2.81 3.09
N ALA A 119 26.41 -2.96 3.16
CA ALA A 119 27.27 -3.14 1.98
C ALA A 119 27.05 -4.49 1.28
N ASP A 120 26.57 -5.51 2.01
CA ASP A 120 26.32 -6.85 1.49
C ASP A 120 24.88 -7.03 0.99
N LEU A 121 24.01 -6.04 1.24
CA LEU A 121 22.63 -6.09 0.81
C LEU A 121 22.51 -5.64 -0.66
N PRO A 122 21.77 -6.38 -1.50
CA PRO A 122 21.52 -5.95 -2.85
C PRO A 122 20.73 -4.63 -2.87
N VAL A 123 20.97 -3.80 -3.88
CA VAL A 123 20.41 -2.46 -4.02
C VAL A 123 19.54 -2.40 -5.26
N LEU A 124 18.32 -1.87 -5.09
CA LEU A 124 17.46 -1.41 -6.18
C LEU A 124 17.70 0.07 -6.41
N HIS A 125 18.08 0.42 -7.62
CA HIS A 125 18.29 1.79 -8.04
C HIS A 125 17.04 2.33 -8.76
N PRO A 126 16.75 3.65 -8.65
CA PRO A 126 15.60 4.26 -9.32
C PRO A 126 15.51 4.06 -10.84
N GLY A 127 16.63 3.69 -11.49
CA GLY A 127 16.74 3.48 -12.93
C GLY A 127 16.65 2.01 -13.37
N ASP A 128 16.50 1.06 -12.45
CA ASP A 128 16.41 -0.36 -12.80
C ASP A 128 15.09 -0.64 -13.55
N ASP A 129 15.13 -1.56 -14.52
CA ASP A 129 13.95 -1.92 -15.33
C ASP A 129 12.77 -2.37 -14.46
N VAL A 130 13.05 -3.13 -13.39
CA VAL A 130 12.04 -3.57 -12.41
C VAL A 130 11.32 -2.38 -11.77
N ILE A 131 12.03 -1.30 -11.44
CA ILE A 131 11.43 -0.10 -10.87
C ILE A 131 10.57 0.62 -11.93
N THR A 132 11.00 0.63 -13.18
CA THR A 132 10.24 1.20 -14.30
C THR A 132 8.93 0.43 -14.53
N GLU A 133 8.96 -0.90 -14.51
CA GLU A 133 7.75 -1.73 -14.62
C GLU A 133 6.80 -1.51 -13.44
N LEU A 134 7.32 -1.43 -12.20
CA LEU A 134 6.52 -1.13 -11.01
C LEU A 134 5.85 0.25 -11.08
N ARG A 135 6.55 1.25 -11.61
CA ARG A 135 5.97 2.59 -11.90
C ARG A 135 4.80 2.49 -12.87
N MET A 136 4.96 1.78 -13.99
CA MET A 136 3.90 1.61 -14.99
C MET A 136 2.66 0.93 -14.40
N LEU A 137 2.84 -0.15 -13.63
CA LEU A 137 1.74 -0.85 -12.97
C LEU A 137 1.03 0.01 -11.92
N THR A 138 1.80 0.80 -11.15
CA THR A 138 1.24 1.69 -10.13
C THR A 138 0.45 2.83 -10.76
N ALA A 139 0.99 3.47 -11.81
CA ALA A 139 0.28 4.51 -12.56
C ALA A 139 -1.01 3.97 -13.17
N HIS A 140 -0.95 2.80 -13.82
CA HIS A 140 -2.14 2.16 -14.39
C HIS A 140 -3.21 1.86 -13.33
N ARG A 141 -2.81 1.39 -12.14
CA ARG A 141 -3.74 1.19 -11.02
C ARG A 141 -4.38 2.50 -10.58
N THR A 142 -3.61 3.59 -10.48
CA THR A 142 -4.13 4.92 -10.12
C THR A 142 -5.18 5.39 -11.12
N ASP A 143 -4.92 5.24 -12.42
CA ASP A 143 -5.87 5.59 -13.48
C ASP A 143 -7.17 4.77 -13.36
N LEU A 144 -7.06 3.45 -13.15
CA LEU A 144 -8.22 2.58 -12.97
C LEU A 144 -9.07 2.95 -11.74
N VAL A 145 -8.42 3.37 -10.64
CA VAL A 145 -9.12 3.83 -9.43
C VAL A 145 -9.84 5.16 -9.68
N ALA A 146 -9.19 6.09 -10.39
CA ALA A 146 -9.79 7.36 -10.77
C ALA A 146 -11.01 7.15 -11.69
N ASP A 147 -10.88 6.30 -12.70
CA ASP A 147 -11.96 5.96 -13.63
C ASP A 147 -13.11 5.22 -12.96
N ARG A 148 -12.81 4.28 -12.04
CA ARG A 148 -13.84 3.63 -11.20
C ARG A 148 -14.63 4.67 -10.41
N THR A 149 -13.93 5.60 -9.75
CA THR A 149 -14.55 6.65 -8.93
C THR A 149 -15.42 7.58 -9.78
N ARG A 150 -14.91 8.04 -10.93
CA ARG A 150 -15.66 8.86 -11.89
C ARG A 150 -16.90 8.14 -12.39
N THR A 151 -16.78 6.86 -12.72
CA THR A 151 -17.90 6.03 -13.22
C THR A 151 -18.98 5.84 -12.16
N ILE A 152 -18.58 5.53 -10.92
CA ILE A 152 -19.52 5.39 -9.80
C ILE A 152 -20.26 6.70 -9.56
N ASN A 153 -19.55 7.84 -9.53
CA ASN A 153 -20.18 9.15 -9.31
C ASN A 153 -21.17 9.50 -10.43
N ARG A 154 -20.85 9.18 -11.69
CA ARG A 154 -21.78 9.35 -12.81
C ARG A 154 -23.03 8.48 -12.65
N LEU A 155 -22.86 7.22 -12.24
CA LEU A 155 -23.98 6.31 -12.00
C LEU A 155 -24.87 6.81 -10.85
N ARG A 156 -24.28 7.31 -9.75
CA ARG A 156 -25.02 7.91 -8.64
C ARG A 156 -25.85 9.10 -9.11
N GLN A 157 -25.28 10.01 -9.90
CA GLN A 157 -26.02 11.14 -10.49
C GLN A 157 -27.22 10.68 -11.33
N GLN A 158 -27.04 9.65 -12.16
CA GLN A 158 -28.12 9.08 -12.97
C GLN A 158 -29.21 8.43 -12.09
N LEU A 159 -28.82 7.70 -11.05
CA LEU A 159 -29.77 7.11 -10.11
C LEU A 159 -30.54 8.17 -9.33
N VAL A 160 -29.91 9.27 -8.91
CA VAL A 160 -30.61 10.41 -8.29
C VAL A 160 -31.68 10.95 -9.24
N ALA A 161 -31.37 11.11 -10.53
CA ALA A 161 -32.34 11.62 -11.50
C ALA A 161 -33.52 10.68 -11.75
N VAL A 162 -33.30 9.35 -11.74
CA VAL A 162 -34.32 8.35 -12.11
C VAL A 162 -35.07 7.77 -10.90
N CYS A 163 -34.36 7.50 -9.81
CA CYS A 163 -34.89 6.87 -8.61
C CYS A 163 -34.03 7.19 -7.35
N PRO A 164 -34.24 8.35 -6.70
CA PRO A 164 -33.48 8.74 -5.51
C PRO A 164 -33.49 7.72 -4.37
N ALA A 165 -34.60 6.99 -4.20
CA ALA A 165 -34.70 5.95 -3.18
C ALA A 165 -33.75 4.77 -3.43
N LEU A 166 -33.52 4.43 -4.70
CA LEU A 166 -32.60 3.37 -5.09
C LEU A 166 -31.15 3.82 -4.90
N GLU A 167 -30.81 5.08 -5.22
CA GLU A 167 -29.46 5.60 -4.96
C GLU A 167 -29.11 5.54 -3.47
N ARG A 168 -30.03 5.92 -2.58
CA ARG A 168 -29.80 5.85 -1.12
C ARG A 168 -29.55 4.43 -0.61
N ALA A 169 -30.16 3.43 -1.25
CA ALA A 169 -29.96 2.03 -0.89
C ALA A 169 -28.70 1.42 -1.52
N ALA A 170 -28.24 1.95 -2.66
CA ALA A 170 -27.20 1.33 -3.46
C ALA A 170 -25.80 1.61 -2.89
N GLN A 171 -25.12 0.56 -2.43
CA GLN A 171 -23.74 0.62 -1.93
C GLN A 171 -22.71 0.40 -3.05
N LEU A 172 -22.79 1.20 -4.12
CA LEU A 172 -22.04 0.99 -5.38
C LEU A 172 -20.51 0.91 -5.24
N THR A 173 -19.96 1.52 -4.20
CA THR A 173 -18.51 1.50 -3.92
C THR A 173 -18.07 0.23 -3.20
N GLN A 174 -18.92 -0.31 -2.32
CA GLN A 174 -18.59 -1.39 -1.39
C GLN A 174 -19.03 -2.75 -1.91
N ASP A 175 -20.09 -2.80 -2.71
CA ASP A 175 -20.71 -4.03 -3.15
C ASP A 175 -20.91 -4.03 -4.68
N ARG A 176 -20.20 -4.94 -5.34
CA ARG A 176 -20.26 -5.15 -6.80
C ARG A 176 -21.63 -5.66 -7.25
N GLY A 177 -22.40 -6.29 -6.37
CA GLY A 177 -23.75 -6.78 -6.63
C GLY A 177 -24.68 -5.67 -7.15
N TRP A 178 -24.56 -4.44 -6.62
CA TRP A 178 -25.33 -3.31 -7.12
C TRP A 178 -25.00 -2.95 -8.58
N VAL A 179 -23.73 -3.02 -8.97
CA VAL A 179 -23.32 -2.76 -10.35
C VAL A 179 -23.88 -3.85 -11.29
N VAL A 180 -23.81 -5.12 -10.87
CA VAL A 180 -24.40 -6.24 -11.62
C VAL A 180 -25.91 -6.08 -11.78
N LEU A 181 -26.61 -5.77 -10.69
CA LEU A 181 -28.05 -5.54 -10.67
C LEU A 181 -28.45 -4.43 -11.65
N LEU A 182 -27.79 -3.28 -11.58
CA LEU A 182 -28.11 -2.11 -12.40
C LEU A 182 -27.72 -2.27 -13.87
N ALA A 183 -26.65 -3.03 -14.15
CA ALA A 183 -26.29 -3.41 -15.51
C ALA A 183 -27.37 -4.30 -16.15
N ARG A 184 -28.01 -5.18 -15.35
CA ARG A 184 -29.09 -6.07 -15.81
C ARG A 184 -30.46 -5.39 -15.84
N TYR A 185 -30.76 -4.54 -14.86
CA TYR A 185 -32.05 -3.90 -14.67
C TYR A 185 -31.92 -2.37 -14.66
N GLN A 186 -32.02 -1.77 -15.85
CA GLN A 186 -31.84 -0.33 -16.05
C GLN A 186 -33.11 0.49 -15.74
N ARG A 187 -34.20 -0.15 -15.28
CA ARG A 187 -35.48 0.49 -14.96
C ARG A 187 -35.93 0.10 -13.55
N PRO A 188 -36.26 1.04 -12.66
CA PRO A 188 -36.73 0.73 -11.30
C PRO A 188 -37.96 -0.18 -11.27
N LYS A 189 -38.84 -0.05 -12.27
CA LYS A 189 -40.03 -0.92 -12.42
C LYS A 189 -39.64 -2.38 -12.69
N ALA A 190 -38.59 -2.63 -13.48
CA ALA A 190 -38.13 -3.98 -13.77
C ALA A 190 -37.53 -4.66 -12.54
N ILE A 191 -36.85 -3.89 -11.68
CA ILE A 191 -36.36 -4.39 -10.38
C ILE A 191 -37.55 -4.76 -9.49
N ARG A 192 -38.55 -3.88 -9.33
CA ARG A 192 -39.75 -4.15 -8.52
C ARG A 192 -40.57 -5.34 -9.00
N GLN A 193 -40.65 -5.55 -10.31
CA GLN A 193 -41.35 -6.69 -10.90
C GLN A 193 -40.54 -7.99 -10.81
N SER A 194 -39.24 -7.89 -10.57
CA SER A 194 -38.38 -9.05 -10.34
C SER A 194 -38.48 -9.45 -8.89
N GLY A 195 -39.10 -10.60 -8.63
CA GLY A 195 -39.20 -11.14 -7.27
C GLY A 195 -37.82 -11.45 -6.68
N LEU A 196 -37.74 -11.46 -5.35
CA LEU A 196 -36.52 -11.68 -4.58
C LEU A 196 -35.74 -12.92 -5.07
N SER A 197 -36.41 -14.06 -5.24
CA SER A 197 -35.76 -15.31 -5.68
C SER A 197 -35.06 -15.21 -7.03
N ARG A 198 -35.57 -14.37 -7.95
CA ARG A 198 -34.94 -14.15 -9.26
C ARG A 198 -33.75 -13.21 -9.13
N LEU A 199 -33.88 -12.14 -8.35
CA LEU A 199 -32.77 -11.22 -8.10
C LEU A 199 -31.60 -11.92 -7.42
N THR A 200 -31.86 -12.70 -6.37
CA THR A 200 -30.84 -13.49 -5.67
C THR A 200 -30.13 -14.47 -6.60
N ARG A 201 -30.87 -15.17 -7.47
CA ARG A 201 -30.26 -16.09 -8.43
C ARG A 201 -29.35 -15.37 -9.42
N VAL A 202 -29.80 -14.25 -9.98
CA VAL A 202 -28.99 -13.46 -10.94
C VAL A 202 -27.70 -12.96 -10.30
N LEU A 203 -27.75 -12.53 -9.03
CA LEU A 203 -26.56 -12.08 -8.30
C LEU A 203 -25.62 -13.26 -7.99
N ALA A 204 -26.17 -14.38 -7.49
CA ALA A 204 -25.40 -15.59 -7.22
C ALA A 204 -24.72 -16.15 -8.48
N ASP A 205 -25.42 -16.17 -9.62
CA ASP A 205 -24.86 -16.59 -10.93
C ASP A 205 -23.72 -15.68 -11.40
N ALA A 206 -23.70 -14.42 -10.93
CA ALA A 206 -22.64 -13.45 -11.20
C ALA A 206 -21.52 -13.46 -10.14
N GLY A 207 -21.59 -14.35 -9.15
CA GLY A 207 -20.58 -14.51 -8.10
C GLY A 207 -20.57 -13.40 -7.05
N VAL A 208 -21.72 -12.76 -6.81
CA VAL A 208 -21.91 -11.65 -5.85
C VAL A 208 -23.10 -11.89 -4.94
#